data_AF-A0A9N8EM58-F1
#
_entry.id   AF-A0A9N8EM58-F1
#
_cell.length_a   1.000
_cell.length_b   1.000
_cell.length_c   1.000
_cell.angle_alpha   90.00
_cell.angle_beta   90.00
_cell.angle_gamma   90.00
#
_symmetry.space_group_name_H-M   'P 1'
#
loop_
_entity.id
_entity.type
_entity.pdbx_description
1 polymer ?
#
loop_
_entity_poly.entity_id
_entity_poly.type
_entity_poly.pdbx_seq_one_letter_code
_entity_poly.pdbx_strand_id
1 'polypeptide(L)'
;MNGFLLRFVLLASSAAGSLAWPNAELNSREYKAMLQASLFASPSEEQRVDTVMAVLEELQKDLTVVAAAANAVDTQGEFELKEDTPRLVRYFDTPGSCLLRHNGLTMRLRRPLDEWSNDPWEAMLKARSGDRYHSTVRMPYVEGCNTDVSQDYKNKFEEDLGHFDWTGSVYSFSQKCYFGMKDLPKHSRGNLKTVSTVWENTKDLFQKDLGFDDTVMATPLALVSNTTITEVAYEDFWVYLDDDDYGDDEAIAQAKVTLWYKTQDGIRADSGDHEMIDYTGVGDPIVAELSFRIKSEHEEWSDDTIVNMHNFWEQLGKSLSKKWLDAESMSKTSWIYQYDHDFCHPKDSDGDESS
;
A
#
# COMPACT_ATOMS: atom_id res chain seq x y z
N MET A 1 14.87 -54.24 58.00
CA MET A 1 15.18 -54.36 56.56
C MET A 1 14.01 -53.74 55.80
N ASN A 2 14.30 -52.71 54.99
CA ASN A 2 13.54 -52.19 53.83
C ASN A 2 12.02 -51.99 54.07
N GLY A 3 11.48 -50.79 54.30
CA GLY A 3 11.66 -49.56 53.52
C GLY A 3 10.63 -49.52 52.41
N PHE A 4 9.62 -48.65 52.47
CA PHE A 4 8.97 -48.00 51.31
C PHE A 4 7.96 -46.94 51.80
N LEU A 5 8.40 -45.69 51.76
CA LEU A 5 7.56 -44.50 51.85
C LEU A 5 6.84 -44.34 50.51
N LEU A 6 5.51 -44.46 50.49
CA LEU A 6 4.70 -44.17 49.31
C LEU A 6 4.58 -42.65 49.17
N ARG A 7 5.42 -42.04 48.32
CA ARG A 7 5.24 -40.65 47.86
C ARG A 7 4.23 -40.64 46.72
N PHE A 8 3.05 -40.06 46.95
CA PHE A 8 2.17 -39.64 45.86
C PHE A 8 2.81 -38.41 45.18
N VAL A 9 3.35 -38.61 43.98
CA VAL A 9 3.69 -37.52 43.08
C VAL A 9 2.44 -37.24 42.25
N LEU A 10 1.75 -36.12 42.55
CA LEU A 10 0.81 -35.54 41.61
C LEU A 10 1.61 -34.96 40.44
N LEU A 11 1.60 -35.64 39.29
CA LEU A 11 1.92 -34.98 38.03
C LEU A 11 0.74 -34.07 37.67
N ALA A 12 0.90 -32.77 37.89
CA ALA A 12 0.06 -31.77 37.26
C ALA A 12 0.39 -31.77 35.76
N SER A 13 -0.44 -32.45 34.97
CA SER A 13 -0.42 -32.37 33.51
C SER A 13 -0.90 -30.97 33.11
N SER A 14 0.01 -30.00 33.06
CA SER A 14 -0.23 -28.75 32.34
C SER A 14 -0.38 -29.10 30.86
N ALA A 15 -1.64 -29.22 30.40
CA ALA A 15 -1.96 -29.20 28.99
C ALA A 15 -1.47 -27.84 28.46
N ALA A 16 -0.29 -27.83 27.85
CA ALA A 16 0.12 -26.75 26.98
C ALA A 16 -0.85 -26.81 25.80
N GLY A 17 -1.94 -26.03 25.88
CA GLY A 17 -2.73 -25.72 24.71
C GLY A 17 -1.77 -25.06 23.73
N SER A 18 -1.44 -25.77 22.64
CA SER A 18 -0.86 -25.12 21.48
C SER A 18 -1.84 -24.03 21.08
N LEU A 19 -1.48 -22.77 21.32
CA LEU A 19 -2.13 -21.66 20.65
C LEU A 19 -1.92 -21.93 19.17
N ALA A 20 -2.96 -22.44 18.51
CA ALA A 20 -2.98 -22.49 17.06
C ALA A 20 -2.89 -21.04 16.61
N TRP A 21 -1.80 -20.70 15.94
CA TRP A 21 -1.65 -19.38 15.34
C TRP A 21 -2.76 -19.27 14.29
N PRO A 22 -3.57 -18.20 14.28
CA PRO A 22 -4.57 -18.04 13.23
C PRO A 22 -3.85 -18.05 11.87
N ASN A 23 -4.33 -18.86 10.94
CA ASN A 23 -3.81 -18.90 9.59
C ASN A 23 -4.10 -17.54 8.94
N ALA A 24 -3.03 -16.81 8.60
CA ALA A 24 -3.12 -15.61 7.79
C ALA A 24 -3.37 -16.01 6.33
N GLU A 25 -4.62 -15.90 5.88
CA GLU A 25 -5.00 -16.18 4.50
C GLU A 25 -4.61 -15.00 3.62
N LEU A 26 -3.74 -15.24 2.63
CA LEU A 26 -3.36 -14.24 1.65
C LEU A 26 -4.46 -14.17 0.58
N ASN A 27 -4.89 -12.94 0.26
CA ASN A 27 -5.94 -12.69 -0.72
C ASN A 27 -5.38 -12.24 -2.07
N SER A 28 -4.11 -11.83 -2.09
CA SER A 28 -3.37 -11.52 -3.31
C SER A 28 -1.88 -11.37 -3.03
N ARG A 29 -1.07 -11.67 -4.04
CA ARG A 29 0.35 -11.31 -4.09
C ARG A 29 0.51 -10.10 -5.01
N GLU A 30 1.23 -9.08 -4.56
CA GLU A 30 1.43 -7.84 -5.32
C GLU A 30 2.94 -7.58 -5.47
N TYR A 31 3.45 -7.80 -6.68
CA TYR A 31 4.85 -7.53 -7.00
C TYR A 31 5.00 -6.06 -7.39
N LYS A 32 6.03 -5.39 -6.88
CA LYS A 32 6.22 -3.95 -7.04
C LYS A 32 7.63 -3.62 -7.49
N ALA A 33 7.71 -2.84 -8.57
CA ALA A 33 8.95 -2.36 -9.13
C ALA A 33 8.87 -0.84 -9.31
N MET A 34 9.92 -0.14 -8.89
CA MET A 34 10.00 1.30 -9.10
C MET A 34 10.48 1.57 -10.52
N LEU A 35 9.73 2.40 -11.24
CA LEU A 35 10.07 2.85 -12.58
C LEU A 35 10.83 4.18 -12.50
N GLN A 36 11.62 4.46 -13.53
CA GLN A 36 12.27 5.77 -13.73
C GLN A 36 11.20 6.83 -13.99
N ALA A 37 10.90 7.63 -12.97
CA ALA A 37 9.88 8.68 -13.07
C ALA A 37 10.17 9.70 -14.19
N SER A 38 11.45 9.95 -14.50
CA SER A 38 11.87 10.84 -15.59
C SER A 38 11.43 10.39 -16.98
N LEU A 39 11.11 9.11 -17.18
CA LEU A 39 10.54 8.64 -18.46
C LEU A 39 9.16 9.25 -18.73
N PHE A 40 8.43 9.59 -17.66
CA PHE A 40 7.10 10.17 -17.71
C PHE A 40 7.11 11.70 -17.61
N ALA A 41 8.29 12.33 -17.64
CA ALA A 41 8.43 13.77 -17.63
C ALA A 41 7.94 14.37 -18.95
N SER A 42 7.21 15.48 -18.89
CA SER A 42 6.60 16.11 -20.05
C SER A 42 7.22 17.48 -20.32
N PRO A 43 7.47 17.86 -21.59
CA PRO A 43 7.98 19.19 -21.94
C PRO A 43 6.99 20.33 -21.61
N SER A 44 5.70 20.04 -21.50
CA SER A 44 4.66 20.99 -21.08
C SER A 44 3.49 20.29 -20.39
N GLU A 45 2.68 21.07 -19.66
CA GLU A 45 1.46 20.59 -19.01
C GLU A 45 0.45 20.04 -20.04
N GLU A 46 0.26 20.74 -21.16
CA GLU A 46 -0.65 20.36 -22.25
C GLU A 46 -0.30 19.00 -22.89
N GLN A 47 0.98 18.63 -22.92
CA GLN A 47 1.47 17.39 -23.55
C GLN A 47 1.60 16.22 -22.58
N ARG A 48 1.25 16.42 -21.30
CA ARG A 48 1.52 15.42 -20.25
C ARG A 48 0.78 14.12 -20.48
N VAL A 49 -0.51 14.20 -20.77
CA VAL A 49 -1.35 13.01 -20.98
C VAL A 49 -0.79 12.20 -22.13
N ASP A 50 -0.58 12.82 -23.30
CA ASP A 50 -0.04 12.16 -24.48
C ASP A 50 1.34 11.54 -24.22
N THR A 51 2.20 12.25 -23.47
CA THR A 51 3.52 11.75 -23.09
C THR A 51 3.41 10.50 -22.21
N VAL A 52 2.55 10.54 -21.19
CA VAL A 52 2.33 9.40 -20.29
C VAL A 52 1.77 8.21 -21.07
N MET A 53 0.75 8.42 -21.91
CA MET A 53 0.16 7.34 -22.70
C MET A 53 1.16 6.73 -23.67
N ALA A 54 2.00 7.53 -24.34
CA ALA A 54 3.05 7.01 -25.21
C ALA A 54 4.09 6.16 -24.45
N VAL A 55 4.44 6.56 -23.22
CA VAL A 55 5.35 5.80 -22.35
C VAL A 55 4.69 4.49 -21.91
N LEU A 56 3.40 4.52 -21.56
CA LEU A 56 2.63 3.34 -21.17
C LEU A 56 2.51 2.34 -22.33
N GLU A 57 2.25 2.81 -23.55
CA GLU A 57 2.23 1.96 -24.75
C GLU A 57 3.58 1.27 -25.00
N GLU A 58 4.69 1.98 -24.79
CA GLU A 58 6.02 1.41 -24.96
C GLU A 58 6.33 0.40 -23.84
N LEU A 59 5.96 0.71 -22.60
CA LEU A 59 6.07 -0.22 -21.48
C LEU A 59 5.25 -1.48 -21.74
N GLN A 60 4.03 -1.34 -22.22
CA GLN A 60 3.15 -2.46 -22.55
C GLN A 60 3.78 -3.38 -23.60
N LYS A 61 4.38 -2.82 -24.66
CA LYS A 61 5.11 -3.62 -25.68
C LYS A 61 6.23 -4.45 -25.05
N ASP A 62 7.03 -3.84 -24.18
CA ASP A 62 8.10 -4.55 -23.48
C ASP A 62 7.56 -5.60 -22.51
N LEU A 63 6.44 -5.32 -21.83
CA LEU A 63 5.76 -6.28 -20.96
C LEU A 63 5.19 -7.48 -21.71
N THR A 64 4.64 -7.29 -22.92
CA THR A 64 4.20 -8.40 -23.78
C THR A 64 5.38 -9.29 -24.18
N VAL A 65 6.55 -8.70 -24.47
CA VAL A 65 7.78 -9.48 -24.74
C VAL A 65 8.22 -10.26 -23.51
N VAL A 66 8.15 -9.65 -22.32
CA VAL A 66 8.46 -10.31 -21.05
C VAL A 66 7.50 -11.48 -20.77
N ALA A 67 6.20 -11.25 -20.95
CA ALA A 67 5.17 -12.28 -20.79
C ALA A 67 5.44 -13.48 -21.70
N ALA A 68 5.70 -13.24 -22.99
CA ALA A 68 6.04 -14.29 -23.93
C ALA A 68 7.33 -15.06 -23.53
N ALA A 69 8.36 -14.35 -23.05
CA ALA A 69 9.60 -14.96 -22.57
C ALA A 69 9.42 -15.76 -21.26
N ALA A 70 8.35 -15.49 -20.52
CA ALA A 70 7.96 -16.20 -19.30
C ALA A 70 6.99 -17.37 -19.56
N ASN A 71 6.65 -17.64 -20.82
CA ASN A 71 5.63 -18.61 -21.25
C ASN A 71 4.22 -18.27 -20.74
N ALA A 72 3.90 -16.98 -20.56
CA ALA A 72 2.52 -16.56 -20.39
C ALA A 72 1.68 -17.02 -21.60
N VAL A 73 0.44 -17.40 -21.32
CA VAL A 73 -0.53 -17.89 -22.30
C VAL A 73 -0.96 -16.76 -23.23
N ASP A 74 -1.25 -15.60 -22.65
CA ASP A 74 -1.73 -14.43 -23.38
C ASP A 74 -1.47 -13.12 -22.61
N THR A 75 -1.61 -12.00 -23.31
CA THR A 75 -1.73 -10.67 -22.72
C THR A 75 -2.93 -9.94 -23.31
N GLN A 76 -3.76 -9.31 -22.48
CA GLN A 76 -4.97 -8.62 -22.92
C GLN A 76 -5.10 -7.22 -22.33
N GLY A 77 -5.90 -6.39 -22.99
CA GLY A 77 -6.18 -5.03 -22.58
C GLY A 77 -5.04 -4.06 -22.86
N GLU A 78 -5.23 -2.83 -22.42
CA GLU A 78 -4.29 -1.71 -22.57
C GLU A 78 -4.29 -0.90 -21.27
N PHE A 79 -3.21 -0.15 -21.01
CA PHE A 79 -3.19 0.72 -19.85
C PHE A 79 -4.19 1.87 -20.00
N GLU A 80 -5.23 1.88 -19.16
CA GLU A 80 -6.27 2.91 -19.13
C GLU A 80 -6.28 3.63 -17.78
N LEU A 81 -6.71 4.91 -17.78
CA LEU A 81 -6.84 5.68 -16.56
C LEU A 81 -7.89 5.04 -15.65
N LYS A 82 -7.49 4.66 -14.44
CA LYS A 82 -8.39 4.03 -13.47
C LYS A 82 -9.44 5.02 -12.96
N GLU A 83 -10.71 4.65 -13.00
CA GLU A 83 -11.86 5.49 -12.62
C GLU A 83 -11.77 6.16 -11.23
N ASP A 84 -11.15 5.50 -10.23
CA ASP A 84 -10.99 6.03 -8.86
C ASP A 84 -9.76 6.96 -8.70
N THR A 85 -9.09 7.28 -9.81
CA THR A 85 -7.97 8.22 -9.91
C THR A 85 -8.15 9.18 -11.10
N PRO A 86 -7.50 10.36 -11.12
CA PRO A 86 -6.56 10.91 -10.13
C PRO A 86 -7.20 11.15 -8.75
N ARG A 87 -6.39 11.05 -7.70
CA ARG A 87 -6.83 11.26 -6.32
C ARG A 87 -5.78 11.94 -5.46
N LEU A 88 -6.22 12.65 -4.43
CA LEU A 88 -5.33 13.19 -3.41
C LEU A 88 -4.96 12.11 -2.41
N VAL A 89 -3.71 12.13 -1.97
CA VAL A 89 -3.14 11.22 -0.98
C VAL A 89 -2.37 12.03 0.06
N ARG A 90 -2.60 11.73 1.34
CA ARG A 90 -1.93 12.35 2.48
C ARG A 90 -1.50 11.28 3.47
N TYR A 91 -0.29 11.37 3.98
CA TYR A 91 0.21 10.48 5.04
C TYR A 91 0.27 11.24 6.36
N PHE A 92 -0.05 10.56 7.46
CA PHE A 92 -0.02 11.16 8.78
C PHE A 92 0.80 10.30 9.74
N ASP A 93 1.62 10.96 10.55
CA ASP A 93 2.37 10.34 11.63
C ASP A 93 2.70 11.41 12.71
N THR A 94 3.38 11.01 13.78
CA THR A 94 3.77 11.89 14.88
C THR A 94 5.08 12.63 14.57
N PRO A 95 5.10 13.97 14.58
CA PRO A 95 6.32 14.73 14.37
C PRO A 95 7.43 14.34 15.34
N GLY A 96 8.63 14.16 14.80
CA GLY A 96 9.87 13.85 15.50
C GLY A 96 10.00 12.47 16.12
N SER A 97 8.96 11.64 16.04
CA SER A 97 9.05 10.24 16.49
C SER A 97 8.57 9.24 15.46
N CYS A 98 7.76 9.64 14.46
CA CYS A 98 7.19 8.74 13.46
C CYS A 98 6.70 7.42 14.08
N LEU A 99 5.93 7.56 15.15
CA LEU A 99 5.53 6.50 16.04
C LEU A 99 4.78 5.40 15.29
N LEU A 100 3.89 5.78 14.37
CA LEU A 100 3.14 4.80 13.58
C LEU A 100 4.10 3.99 12.71
N ARG A 101 4.98 4.67 11.96
CA ARG A 101 6.00 4.00 11.13
C ARG A 101 6.91 3.07 11.93
N HIS A 102 7.40 3.52 13.10
CA HIS A 102 8.25 2.69 13.96
C HIS A 102 7.53 1.45 14.51
N ASN A 103 6.21 1.52 14.65
CA ASN A 103 5.37 0.37 15.00
C ASN A 103 4.89 -0.43 13.79
N GLY A 104 5.49 -0.22 12.61
CA GLY A 104 5.13 -0.93 11.38
C GLY A 104 3.74 -0.57 10.86
N LEU A 105 3.23 0.60 11.22
CA LEU A 105 1.94 1.10 10.76
C LEU A 105 2.11 2.22 9.73
N THR A 106 1.11 2.40 8.89
CA THR A 106 1.03 3.54 7.96
C THR A 106 -0.39 4.04 7.93
N MET A 107 -0.59 5.31 8.32
CA MET A 107 -1.86 6.00 8.20
C MET A 107 -1.87 6.87 6.95
N ARG A 108 -2.93 6.72 6.15
CA ARG A 108 -3.09 7.41 4.87
C ARG A 108 -4.53 7.86 4.68
N LEU A 109 -4.72 9.13 4.31
CA LEU A 109 -5.99 9.63 3.77
C LEU A 109 -5.94 9.66 2.25
N ARG A 110 -7.05 9.31 1.60
CA ARG A 110 -7.23 9.42 0.15
C ARG A 110 -8.60 9.99 -0.19
N ARG A 111 -8.68 10.70 -1.30
CA ARG A 111 -9.96 11.20 -1.85
C ARG A 111 -9.83 11.39 -3.36
N PRO A 112 -10.76 10.86 -4.17
CA PRO A 112 -10.82 11.15 -5.60
C PRO A 112 -10.82 12.66 -5.90
N LEU A 113 -10.34 13.02 -7.09
CA LEU A 113 -10.38 14.38 -7.63
C LEU A 113 -11.55 14.55 -8.61
N ASP A 114 -12.74 14.06 -8.28
CA ASP A 114 -13.95 14.31 -9.07
C ASP A 114 -14.76 15.45 -8.44
N GLU A 115 -15.27 16.36 -9.27
CA GLU A 115 -16.07 17.50 -8.79
C GLU A 115 -17.45 17.08 -8.24
N TRP A 116 -17.95 15.92 -8.66
CA TRP A 116 -19.30 15.45 -8.34
C TRP A 116 -19.37 14.67 -7.03
N SER A 117 -18.26 14.10 -6.58
CA SER A 117 -18.27 13.48 -5.29
C SER A 117 -18.18 14.52 -4.18
N ASN A 118 -19.17 14.47 -3.30
CA ASN A 118 -18.94 14.87 -1.91
C ASN A 118 -18.20 13.74 -1.17
N ASP A 119 -17.34 12.97 -1.86
CA ASP A 119 -16.82 11.75 -1.28
C ASP A 119 -15.97 12.08 -0.08
N PRO A 120 -16.20 11.36 1.03
CA PRO A 120 -15.42 11.55 2.22
C PRO A 120 -13.95 11.18 1.93
N TRP A 121 -13.03 11.77 2.70
CA TRP A 121 -11.69 11.23 2.76
C TRP A 121 -11.77 9.81 3.31
N GLU A 122 -11.27 8.85 2.55
CA GLU A 122 -11.04 7.49 3.03
C GLU A 122 -9.77 7.48 3.86
N ALA A 123 -9.85 7.06 5.14
CA ALA A 123 -8.63 6.75 5.87
C ALA A 123 -8.30 5.26 5.81
N MET A 124 -7.02 4.97 5.75
CA MET A 124 -6.52 3.62 5.69
C MET A 124 -5.38 3.50 6.69
N LEU A 125 -5.49 2.49 7.56
CA LEU A 125 -4.40 2.03 8.39
C LEU A 125 -3.89 0.72 7.79
N LYS A 126 -2.60 0.68 7.51
CA LYS A 126 -1.90 -0.54 7.06
C LYS A 126 -0.90 -0.97 8.12
N ALA A 127 -0.92 -2.23 8.52
CA ALA A 127 0.20 -2.88 9.19
C ALA A 127 1.13 -3.54 8.17
N ARG A 128 2.43 -3.35 8.34
CA ARG A 128 3.46 -3.91 7.48
C ARG A 128 4.52 -4.60 8.33
N SER A 129 4.95 -5.78 7.92
CA SER A 129 6.01 -6.54 8.58
C SER A 129 6.73 -7.45 7.58
N GLY A 130 8.01 -7.74 7.80
CA GLY A 130 8.70 -8.82 7.10
C GLY A 130 8.22 -10.23 7.48
N ASP A 131 7.32 -10.34 8.46
CA ASP A 131 6.73 -11.59 8.91
C ASP A 131 5.21 -11.60 8.64
N ARG A 132 4.75 -12.64 7.90
CA ARG A 132 3.35 -12.82 7.53
C ARG A 132 2.42 -12.95 8.73
N TYR A 133 2.82 -13.70 9.75
CA TYR A 133 1.99 -13.90 10.94
C TYR A 133 1.95 -12.64 11.79
N HIS A 134 3.08 -11.95 11.88
CA HIS A 134 3.17 -10.72 12.63
C HIS A 134 2.36 -9.58 12.01
N SER A 135 2.30 -9.47 10.69
CA SER A 135 1.46 -8.46 10.02
C SER A 135 -0.04 -8.71 10.22
N THR A 136 -0.49 -9.97 10.28
CA THR A 136 -1.90 -10.32 10.59
C THR A 136 -2.24 -10.14 12.06
N VAL A 137 -1.35 -10.53 12.97
CA VAL A 137 -1.59 -10.41 14.42
C VAL A 137 -1.47 -8.96 14.91
N ARG A 138 -0.69 -8.10 14.24
CA ARG A 138 -0.56 -6.67 14.57
C ARG A 138 -1.80 -5.84 14.25
N MET A 139 -2.72 -6.35 13.46
CA MET A 139 -4.02 -5.72 13.22
C MET A 139 -5.14 -6.74 13.40
N PRO A 140 -5.53 -7.05 14.65
CA PRO A 140 -6.81 -7.67 14.90
C PRO A 140 -7.93 -6.92 14.19
N TYR A 141 -9.00 -7.65 13.89
CA TYR A 141 -10.21 -7.08 13.31
C TYR A 141 -10.66 -5.86 14.10
N VAL A 142 -10.65 -4.69 13.46
CA VAL A 142 -11.19 -3.47 14.04
C VAL A 142 -12.69 -3.42 13.74
N GLU A 143 -13.49 -3.46 14.80
CA GLU A 143 -14.94 -3.29 14.69
C GLU A 143 -15.31 -1.91 14.10
N GLY A 144 -16.18 -1.88 13.09
CA GLY A 144 -16.56 -0.65 12.38
C GLY A 144 -15.62 -0.26 11.22
N CYS A 145 -14.55 -1.03 10.98
CA CYS A 145 -13.80 -0.97 9.72
C CYS A 145 -14.30 -2.07 8.77
N ASN A 146 -14.32 -1.77 7.47
CA ASN A 146 -14.92 -2.60 6.42
C ASN A 146 -16.45 -2.85 6.56
N THR A 147 -17.21 -1.94 7.20
CA THR A 147 -18.64 -2.15 7.54
C THR A 147 -19.67 -1.32 6.74
N ASP A 148 -19.34 -0.79 5.56
CA ASP A 148 -20.34 -0.09 4.72
C ASP A 148 -20.93 -1.00 3.61
N VAL A 149 -22.18 -0.73 3.25
CA VAL A 149 -23.27 -1.66 2.82
C VAL A 149 -23.18 -2.19 1.37
N SER A 150 -22.00 -2.29 0.75
CA SER A 150 -21.83 -2.97 -0.55
C SER A 150 -20.78 -4.07 -0.49
N GLN A 151 -21.09 -5.20 -1.14
CA GLN A 151 -20.59 -6.54 -0.81
C GLN A 151 -19.10 -6.85 -1.12
N ASP A 152 -18.26 -5.85 -1.43
CA ASP A 152 -16.89 -6.07 -1.92
C ASP A 152 -15.76 -5.74 -0.93
N TYR A 153 -16.06 -5.34 0.32
CA TYR A 153 -15.04 -4.89 1.27
C TYR A 153 -14.51 -6.02 2.17
N LYS A 154 -13.74 -6.93 1.59
CA LYS A 154 -12.95 -7.93 2.33
C LYS A 154 -11.69 -7.29 2.94
N ASN A 155 -11.26 -7.74 4.12
CA ASN A 155 -9.90 -7.47 4.62
C ASN A 155 -8.88 -7.79 3.50
N LYS A 156 -7.89 -6.93 3.26
CA LYS A 156 -6.88 -7.18 2.21
C LYS A 156 -5.54 -7.52 2.87
N PHE A 157 -5.21 -8.81 2.89
CA PHE A 157 -3.87 -9.29 3.18
C PHE A 157 -3.10 -9.43 1.87
N GLU A 158 -1.96 -8.76 1.79
CA GLU A 158 -1.12 -8.65 0.60
C GLU A 158 0.31 -9.01 0.96
N GLU A 159 0.97 -9.73 0.06
CA GLU A 159 2.42 -9.88 0.11
C GLU A 159 2.99 -8.91 -0.92
N ASP A 160 3.64 -7.86 -0.41
CA ASP A 160 4.33 -6.88 -1.23
C ASP A 160 5.75 -7.36 -1.46
N LEU A 161 6.04 -7.73 -2.70
CA LEU A 161 7.39 -8.10 -3.11
C LEU A 161 8.05 -6.89 -3.75
N GLY A 162 8.96 -6.26 -3.00
CA GLY A 162 9.72 -5.10 -3.43
C GLY A 162 11.09 -5.47 -3.98
N HIS A 163 11.49 -4.79 -5.05
CA HIS A 163 12.84 -4.72 -5.65
C HIS A 163 13.59 -6.06 -5.79
N PHE A 164 13.32 -6.80 -6.88
CA PHE A 164 14.03 -7.94 -7.54
C PHE A 164 14.94 -8.90 -6.73
N ASP A 165 14.75 -8.92 -5.42
CA ASP A 165 15.45 -9.71 -4.44
C ASP A 165 14.37 -10.48 -3.68
N TRP A 166 14.22 -11.77 -4.01
CA TRP A 166 13.30 -12.70 -3.35
C TRP A 166 13.57 -12.89 -1.85
N THR A 167 14.61 -12.27 -1.28
CA THR A 167 14.96 -12.34 0.15
C THR A 167 14.38 -11.20 1.00
N GLY A 168 13.67 -10.23 0.38
CA GLY A 168 13.18 -9.01 1.02
C GLY A 168 11.65 -8.84 1.11
N SER A 169 10.86 -9.91 1.20
CA SER A 169 9.39 -9.83 1.23
C SER A 169 8.85 -8.95 2.36
N VAL A 170 7.88 -8.08 2.05
CA VAL A 170 7.13 -7.31 3.06
C VAL A 170 5.67 -7.73 3.01
N TYR A 171 5.20 -8.37 4.06
CA TYR A 171 3.78 -8.68 4.23
C TYR A 171 3.04 -7.45 4.74
N SER A 172 1.92 -7.12 4.10
CA SER A 172 1.04 -6.05 4.54
C SER A 172 -0.37 -6.56 4.79
N PHE A 173 -0.89 -6.22 5.96
CA PHE A 173 -2.29 -6.40 6.29
C PHE A 173 -2.93 -5.01 6.33
N SER A 174 -3.97 -4.82 5.52
CA SER A 174 -4.67 -3.54 5.45
C SER A 174 -6.14 -3.69 5.74
N GLN A 175 -6.64 -2.81 6.62
CA GLN A 175 -8.06 -2.62 6.85
C GLN A 175 -8.45 -1.25 6.30
N LYS A 176 -9.57 -1.20 5.57
CA LYS A 176 -10.17 0.05 5.11
C LYS A 176 -11.16 0.51 6.18
N CYS A 177 -10.97 1.70 6.69
CA CYS A 177 -11.86 2.29 7.66
C CYS A 177 -12.50 3.52 7.02
N TYR A 178 -13.80 3.45 6.74
CA TYR A 178 -14.53 4.58 6.19
C TYR A 178 -14.85 5.56 7.32
N PHE A 179 -14.19 6.70 7.30
CA PHE A 179 -14.54 7.79 8.19
C PHE A 179 -15.60 8.63 7.52
N GLY A 180 -16.85 8.43 7.92
CA GLY A 180 -17.90 9.39 7.60
C GLY A 180 -17.48 10.76 8.13
N MET A 181 -17.10 11.69 7.26
CA MET A 181 -16.80 13.09 7.61
C MET A 181 -17.99 13.85 8.27
N LYS A 182 -19.11 13.17 8.52
CA LYS A 182 -20.25 13.66 9.31
C LYS A 182 -19.94 13.70 10.81
N ASP A 183 -19.03 12.86 11.31
CA ASP A 183 -18.67 12.78 12.73
C ASP A 183 -17.41 13.59 13.09
N LEU A 184 -16.66 14.06 12.09
CA LEU A 184 -15.57 15.01 12.29
C LEU A 184 -16.13 16.45 12.29
N PRO A 185 -15.80 17.29 13.30
CA PRO A 185 -16.26 18.68 13.35
C PRO A 185 -15.90 19.41 12.05
N LYS A 186 -16.81 20.23 11.51
CA LYS A 186 -16.69 20.88 10.18
C LYS A 186 -15.34 21.58 9.90
N HIS A 187 -14.63 22.01 10.93
CA HIS A 187 -13.32 22.69 10.85
C HIS A 187 -12.11 21.73 10.88
N SER A 188 -12.34 20.42 11.02
CA SER A 188 -11.35 19.34 11.10
C SER A 188 -11.34 18.46 9.84
N ARG A 189 -12.19 18.80 8.86
CA ARG A 189 -12.32 18.11 7.57
C ARG A 189 -11.03 18.29 6.77
N GLY A 190 -10.09 17.35 6.94
CA GLY A 190 -8.79 17.32 6.27
C GLY A 190 -7.58 17.23 7.20
N ASN A 191 -7.75 17.37 8.52
CA ASN A 191 -6.67 17.31 9.51
C ASN A 191 -7.01 16.32 10.62
N LEU A 192 -6.35 15.17 10.61
CA LEU A 192 -6.33 14.23 11.74
C LEU A 192 -5.58 14.92 12.88
N LYS A 193 -6.20 15.08 14.05
CA LYS A 193 -5.62 15.91 15.13
C LYS A 193 -4.71 15.10 16.05
N THR A 194 -5.11 13.88 16.38
CA THR A 194 -4.43 12.99 17.32
C THR A 194 -4.59 11.53 16.93
N VAL A 195 -3.76 10.67 17.53
CA VAL A 195 -3.90 9.20 17.49
C VAL A 195 -5.22 8.69 18.10
N SER A 196 -6.02 9.54 18.77
CA SER A 196 -7.37 9.18 19.22
C SER A 196 -8.48 9.58 18.25
N THR A 197 -8.32 10.68 17.49
CA THR A 197 -9.40 11.23 16.63
C THR A 197 -9.72 10.41 15.37
N VAL A 198 -8.85 9.51 14.93
CA VAL A 198 -9.15 8.55 13.85
C VAL A 198 -9.66 7.23 14.42
N TRP A 199 -9.85 7.12 15.73
CA TRP A 199 -9.61 5.85 16.42
C TRP A 199 -10.53 5.58 17.63
N GLU A 200 -11.68 6.25 17.73
CA GLU A 200 -12.66 5.95 18.81
C GLU A 200 -13.07 4.47 18.84
N ASN A 201 -13.12 3.80 17.68
CA ASN A 201 -13.46 2.37 17.56
C ASN A 201 -12.25 1.41 17.52
N THR A 202 -11.02 1.91 17.53
CA THR A 202 -9.78 1.10 17.52
C THR A 202 -8.99 1.21 18.83
N LYS A 203 -9.55 1.87 19.85
CA LYS A 203 -8.83 2.10 21.11
C LYS A 203 -8.27 0.80 21.67
N ASP A 204 -9.05 -0.29 21.58
CA ASP A 204 -8.61 -1.62 22.02
C ASP A 204 -7.40 -2.12 21.23
N LEU A 205 -7.36 -1.98 19.90
CA LEU A 205 -6.18 -2.34 19.09
C LEU A 205 -4.90 -1.65 19.60
N PHE A 206 -4.97 -0.32 19.80
CA PHE A 206 -3.78 0.44 20.18
C PHE A 206 -3.37 0.22 21.63
N GLN A 207 -4.32 0.20 22.56
CA GLN A 207 -4.00 0.06 23.98
C GLN A 207 -3.65 -1.38 24.37
N LYS A 208 -4.35 -2.36 23.80
CA LYS A 208 -4.19 -3.77 24.18
C LYS A 208 -3.09 -4.45 23.38
N ASP A 209 -3.05 -4.25 22.07
CA ASP A 209 -2.17 -5.03 21.19
C ASP A 209 -0.86 -4.30 20.88
N LEU A 210 -0.89 -2.95 20.86
CA LEU A 210 0.30 -2.12 20.65
C LEU A 210 0.83 -1.46 21.93
N GLY A 211 0.08 -1.56 23.05
CA GLY A 211 0.49 -1.03 24.35
C GLY A 211 0.54 0.50 24.41
N PHE A 212 -0.17 1.21 23.54
CA PHE A 212 -0.22 2.66 23.53
C PHE A 212 -1.03 3.14 24.73
N ASP A 213 -0.41 3.91 25.62
CA ASP A 213 -1.13 4.51 26.75
C ASP A 213 -1.96 5.74 26.30
N ASP A 214 -2.75 6.31 27.22
CA ASP A 214 -3.55 7.51 26.92
C ASP A 214 -2.67 8.71 26.50
N THR A 215 -1.41 8.77 26.93
CA THR A 215 -0.45 9.80 26.53
C THR A 215 -0.11 9.67 25.05
N VAL A 216 0.23 8.45 24.63
CA VAL A 216 0.53 8.11 23.24
C VAL A 216 -0.69 8.39 22.36
N MET A 217 -1.88 7.97 22.80
CA MET A 217 -3.14 8.20 22.09
C MET A 217 -3.48 9.69 21.94
N ALA A 218 -3.03 10.55 22.85
CA ALA A 218 -3.18 11.99 22.78
C ALA A 218 -2.14 12.69 21.89
N THR A 219 -1.12 11.96 21.38
CA THR A 219 -0.05 12.55 20.57
C THR A 219 -0.62 13.16 19.28
N PRO A 220 -0.26 14.41 18.95
CA PRO A 220 -0.71 15.04 17.72
C PRO A 220 -0.18 14.34 16.48
N LEU A 221 -1.02 14.29 15.45
CA LEU A 221 -0.61 13.87 14.11
C LEU A 221 -0.40 15.09 13.23
N ALA A 222 0.56 14.97 12.33
CA ALA A 222 0.79 15.96 11.29
C ALA A 222 0.95 15.27 9.94
N LEU A 223 0.78 16.05 8.88
CA LEU A 223 1.04 15.63 7.52
C LEU A 223 2.54 15.31 7.37
N VAL A 224 2.85 14.06 7.02
CA VAL A 224 4.23 13.62 6.79
C VAL A 224 4.84 14.47 5.68
N SER A 225 6.00 15.06 6.00
CA SER A 225 6.74 15.97 5.11
C SER A 225 5.92 17.14 4.56
N ASN A 226 4.87 17.55 5.28
CA ASN A 226 3.94 18.61 4.91
C ASN A 226 3.49 18.54 3.43
N THR A 227 3.32 17.33 2.90
CA THR A 227 3.12 17.11 1.47
C THR A 227 1.79 16.42 1.19
N THR A 228 1.03 16.98 0.25
CA THR A 228 -0.09 16.28 -0.41
C THR A 228 0.39 15.78 -1.77
N ILE A 229 -0.01 14.56 -2.11
CA ILE A 229 0.35 13.90 -3.35
C ILE A 229 -0.90 13.76 -4.21
N THR A 230 -0.75 13.99 -5.52
CA THR A 230 -1.72 13.56 -6.52
C THR A 230 -1.27 12.20 -7.04
N GLU A 231 -2.07 11.17 -6.79
CA GLU A 231 -1.85 9.82 -7.29
C GLU A 231 -2.72 9.60 -8.53
N VAL A 232 -2.09 9.22 -9.64
CA VAL A 232 -2.73 8.84 -10.90
C VAL A 232 -2.39 7.38 -11.14
N ALA A 233 -3.38 6.56 -11.47
CA ALA A 233 -3.18 5.15 -11.73
C ALA A 233 -3.70 4.76 -13.10
N TYR A 234 -2.95 3.90 -13.78
CA TYR A 234 -3.31 3.26 -15.03
C TYR A 234 -3.36 1.76 -14.82
N GLU A 235 -4.44 1.10 -15.21
CA GLU A 235 -4.63 -0.35 -15.07
C GLU A 235 -5.25 -0.95 -16.34
N ASP A 236 -5.82 -2.14 -16.26
CA ASP A 236 -6.47 -2.88 -17.36
C ASP A 236 -5.56 -3.52 -18.41
N PHE A 237 -4.27 -3.63 -18.14
CA PHE A 237 -3.37 -4.57 -18.83
C PHE A 237 -3.21 -5.87 -18.02
N TRP A 238 -3.52 -7.01 -18.63
CA TRP A 238 -3.58 -8.33 -17.98
C TRP A 238 -2.61 -9.31 -18.62
N VAL A 239 -1.88 -10.06 -17.80
CA VAL A 239 -0.98 -11.14 -18.23
C VAL A 239 -1.51 -12.46 -17.70
N TYR A 240 -1.86 -13.38 -18.60
CA TYR A 240 -2.38 -14.71 -18.26
C TYR A 240 -1.21 -15.67 -18.15
N LEU A 241 -0.86 -16.08 -16.92
CA LEU A 241 0.31 -16.91 -16.66
C LEU A 241 0.03 -18.41 -16.79
N ASP A 242 -1.24 -18.79 -16.79
CA ASP A 242 -1.68 -20.18 -16.93
C ASP A 242 -3.05 -20.25 -17.62
N ASP A 243 -3.36 -21.39 -18.24
CA ASP A 243 -4.61 -21.69 -18.98
C ASP A 243 -5.51 -22.61 -18.15
N ASP A 244 -5.58 -22.35 -16.85
CA ASP A 244 -6.37 -23.19 -15.95
C ASP A 244 -7.87 -22.86 -16.16
N ASP A 245 -8.51 -23.67 -17.00
CA ASP A 245 -9.97 -23.78 -17.25
C ASP A 245 -10.83 -24.05 -15.98
N TYR A 246 -10.22 -24.12 -14.80
CA TYR A 246 -10.87 -24.30 -13.52
C TYR A 246 -11.07 -22.94 -12.86
N GLY A 247 -12.32 -22.45 -12.86
CA GLY A 247 -12.69 -21.08 -12.51
C GLY A 247 -12.20 -20.51 -11.17
N ASP A 248 -12.42 -19.21 -10.99
CA ASP A 248 -12.03 -18.33 -9.86
C ASP A 248 -10.53 -18.27 -9.50
N ASP A 249 -9.72 -19.24 -9.94
CA ASP A 249 -8.28 -19.38 -9.67
C ASP A 249 -7.38 -19.07 -10.89
N GLU A 250 -7.86 -18.25 -11.82
CA GLU A 250 -7.07 -17.86 -12.98
C GLU A 250 -5.78 -17.14 -12.54
N ALA A 251 -4.63 -17.66 -12.94
CA ALA A 251 -3.30 -17.10 -12.66
C ALA A 251 -3.03 -15.82 -13.47
N ILE A 252 -3.85 -14.79 -13.23
CA ILE A 252 -3.80 -13.55 -13.99
C ILE A 252 -3.11 -12.48 -13.16
N ALA A 253 -2.04 -11.94 -13.74
CA ALA A 253 -1.37 -10.77 -13.23
C ALA A 253 -1.97 -9.51 -13.86
N GLN A 254 -2.69 -8.72 -13.05
CA GLN A 254 -3.12 -7.38 -13.45
C GLN A 254 -1.96 -6.41 -13.27
N ALA A 255 -1.48 -5.84 -14.37
CA ALA A 255 -0.48 -4.79 -14.35
C ALA A 255 -1.14 -3.44 -14.01
N LYS A 256 -0.44 -2.66 -13.20
CA LYS A 256 -0.86 -1.30 -12.84
C LYS A 256 0.35 -0.39 -12.72
N VAL A 257 0.29 0.76 -13.40
CA VAL A 257 1.27 1.84 -13.25
C VAL A 257 0.66 2.92 -12.37
N THR A 258 1.39 3.34 -11.33
CA THR A 258 1.00 4.43 -10.45
C THR A 258 2.03 5.55 -10.54
N LEU A 259 1.58 6.75 -10.87
CA LEU A 259 2.39 7.96 -10.88
C LEU A 259 1.99 8.84 -9.70
N TRP A 260 2.99 9.31 -8.95
CA TRP A 260 2.79 10.33 -7.92
C TRP A 260 3.35 11.65 -8.39
N TYR A 261 2.57 12.70 -8.13
CA TYR A 261 2.98 14.06 -8.36
C TYR A 261 2.87 14.86 -7.07
N LYS A 262 3.76 15.82 -6.88
CA LYS A 262 3.58 16.81 -5.81
C LYS A 262 2.40 17.69 -6.17
N THR A 263 1.36 17.68 -5.33
CA THR A 263 0.20 18.55 -5.52
C THR A 263 0.65 20.00 -5.32
N GLN A 264 0.47 20.85 -6.33
CA GLN A 264 0.62 22.30 -6.16
C GLN A 264 -0.63 22.87 -5.49
N ASP A 265 -0.49 23.95 -4.72
CA ASP A 265 -1.63 24.60 -4.09
C ASP A 265 -2.63 25.06 -5.16
N GLY A 266 -3.90 24.67 -5.02
CA GLY A 266 -4.97 25.11 -5.92
C GLY A 266 -5.37 24.14 -7.03
N ILE A 267 -4.84 22.91 -7.06
CA ILE A 267 -5.38 21.87 -7.96
C ILE A 267 -6.86 21.69 -7.67
N ARG A 268 -7.67 22.06 -8.67
CA ARG A 268 -9.09 21.82 -8.78
C ARG A 268 -9.28 20.91 -9.98
N ALA A 269 -10.18 19.95 -9.89
CA ALA A 269 -10.71 19.34 -11.09
C ALA A 269 -11.37 20.48 -11.88
N ASP A 270 -10.90 20.78 -13.09
CA ASP A 270 -11.59 21.74 -13.94
C ASP A 270 -12.77 21.04 -14.62
N SER A 271 -13.90 21.74 -14.65
CA SER A 271 -15.24 21.32 -15.03
C SER A 271 -15.45 21.07 -16.54
N GLY A 272 -14.37 20.82 -17.29
CA GLY A 272 -14.43 20.62 -18.73
C GLY A 272 -14.95 19.23 -19.09
N ASP A 273 -16.13 19.16 -19.69
CA ASP A 273 -16.71 18.06 -20.46
C ASP A 273 -16.01 16.70 -20.32
N HIS A 274 -16.39 15.93 -19.29
CA HIS A 274 -16.34 14.46 -19.14
C HIS A 274 -15.12 13.61 -19.56
N GLU A 275 -14.06 14.12 -20.17
CA GLU A 275 -13.07 13.24 -20.82
C GLU A 275 -11.72 13.11 -20.12
N MET A 276 -11.31 14.03 -19.24
CA MET A 276 -10.12 13.84 -18.41
C MET A 276 -10.25 14.73 -17.17
N ILE A 277 -10.08 14.19 -15.97
CA ILE A 277 -9.85 15.06 -14.80
C ILE A 277 -8.57 15.85 -15.10
N ASP A 278 -8.70 17.17 -15.21
CA ASP A 278 -7.58 18.03 -15.48
C ASP A 278 -6.66 18.09 -14.25
N TYR A 279 -5.62 17.24 -14.25
CA TYR A 279 -4.49 17.33 -13.32
C TYR A 279 -3.30 18.08 -13.95
N THR A 280 -3.49 18.89 -14.99
CA THR A 280 -2.42 19.58 -15.72
C THR A 280 -1.57 20.52 -14.86
N GLY A 281 -2.04 20.95 -13.68
CA GLY A 281 -1.27 21.76 -12.72
C GLY A 281 -0.29 21.01 -11.80
N VAL A 282 -0.10 19.69 -11.96
CA VAL A 282 0.99 18.99 -11.26
C VAL A 282 2.33 19.18 -12.00
N GLY A 283 3.48 18.97 -11.37
CA GLY A 283 4.78 18.98 -12.07
C GLY A 283 5.03 17.69 -12.85
N ASP A 284 6.30 17.35 -13.07
CA ASP A 284 6.70 15.99 -13.46
C ASP A 284 6.42 14.97 -12.33
N PRO A 285 6.21 13.69 -12.65
CA PRO A 285 6.02 12.68 -11.62
C PRO A 285 7.31 12.54 -10.80
N ILE A 286 7.12 12.45 -9.48
CA ILE A 286 8.18 12.31 -8.48
C ILE A 286 8.39 10.85 -8.06
N VAL A 287 7.40 10.00 -8.31
CA VAL A 287 7.49 8.54 -8.14
C VAL A 287 6.70 7.87 -9.26
N ALA A 288 7.24 6.80 -9.83
CA ALA A 288 6.54 5.91 -10.74
C ALA A 288 6.70 4.47 -10.24
N GLU A 289 5.60 3.73 -10.09
CA GLU A 289 5.58 2.35 -9.61
C GLU A 289 4.82 1.48 -10.58
N LEU A 290 5.43 0.39 -11.03
CA LEU A 290 4.76 -0.72 -11.70
C LEU A 290 4.41 -1.77 -10.64
N SER A 291 3.17 -2.25 -10.66
CA SER A 291 2.72 -3.32 -9.80
C SER A 291 2.01 -4.41 -10.60
N PHE A 292 2.23 -5.67 -10.22
CA PHE A 292 1.49 -6.82 -10.73
C PHE A 292 0.74 -7.45 -9.57
N ARG A 293 -0.59 -7.41 -9.64
CA ARG A 293 -1.43 -8.05 -8.64
C ARG A 293 -1.96 -9.36 -9.19
N ILE A 294 -1.73 -10.42 -8.44
CA ILE A 294 -2.28 -11.75 -8.70
C ILE A 294 -3.22 -12.05 -7.55
N LYS A 295 -4.51 -12.23 -7.87
CA LYS A 295 -5.53 -12.61 -6.89
C LYS A 295 -5.49 -14.13 -6.72
N SER A 296 -5.64 -14.57 -5.49
CA SER A 296 -5.95 -15.95 -5.15
C SER A 296 -6.51 -15.89 -3.74
N GLU A 297 -7.70 -16.43 -3.56
CA GLU A 297 -8.21 -16.64 -2.22
C GLU A 297 -7.45 -17.86 -1.66
N HIS A 298 -6.88 -17.74 -0.46
CA HIS A 298 -6.20 -18.82 0.26
C HIS A 298 -4.84 -19.33 -0.29
N GLU A 299 -4.22 -18.65 -1.27
CA GLU A 299 -2.95 -19.09 -1.90
C GLU A 299 -3.05 -20.47 -2.59
N GLU A 300 -4.23 -20.87 -3.03
CA GLU A 300 -4.44 -22.15 -3.73
C GLU A 300 -3.99 -22.09 -5.20
N TRP A 301 -2.70 -21.79 -5.41
CA TRP A 301 -2.09 -21.84 -6.74
C TRP A 301 -1.62 -23.25 -7.10
N SER A 302 -1.73 -23.61 -8.37
CA SER A 302 -1.04 -24.79 -8.90
C SER A 302 0.48 -24.60 -8.85
N ASP A 303 1.23 -25.71 -8.78
CA ASP A 303 2.71 -25.67 -8.83
C ASP A 303 3.20 -24.96 -10.10
N ASP A 304 2.51 -25.19 -11.23
CA ASP A 304 2.82 -24.59 -12.53
C ASP A 304 2.59 -23.07 -12.51
N THR A 305 1.48 -22.61 -11.92
CA THR A 305 1.21 -21.18 -11.70
C THR A 305 2.32 -20.53 -10.87
N ILE A 306 2.76 -21.15 -9.77
CA ILE A 306 3.85 -20.60 -8.93
C ILE A 306 5.15 -20.48 -9.75
N VAL A 307 5.48 -21.49 -10.55
CA VAL A 307 6.66 -21.48 -11.41
C VAL A 307 6.56 -20.40 -12.49
N ASN A 308 5.41 -20.23 -13.14
CA ASN A 308 5.20 -19.22 -14.17
C ASN A 308 5.23 -17.81 -13.59
N MET A 309 4.67 -17.60 -12.39
CA MET A 309 4.80 -16.35 -11.63
C MET A 309 6.27 -16.01 -11.32
N HIS A 310 7.03 -17.00 -10.85
CA HIS A 310 8.45 -16.82 -10.59
C HIS A 310 9.22 -16.46 -11.87
N ASN A 311 8.99 -17.19 -12.94
CA ASN A 311 9.63 -16.95 -14.24
C ASN A 311 9.29 -15.57 -14.78
N PHE A 312 8.02 -15.17 -14.71
CA PHE A 312 7.57 -13.84 -15.13
C PHE A 312 8.30 -12.73 -14.35
N TRP A 313 8.37 -12.85 -13.03
CA TRP A 313 9.09 -11.87 -12.21
C TRP A 313 10.60 -11.83 -12.49
N GLU A 314 11.23 -12.98 -12.72
CA GLU A 314 12.64 -13.05 -13.10
C GLU A 314 12.90 -12.39 -14.47
N GLN A 315 12.01 -12.61 -15.44
CA GLN A 315 12.11 -12.00 -16.78
C GLN A 315 11.86 -10.50 -16.75
N LEU A 316 10.95 -10.03 -15.89
CA LEU A 316 10.74 -8.60 -15.65
C LEU A 316 12.04 -7.93 -15.19
N GLY A 317 12.71 -8.47 -14.17
CA GLY A 317 13.97 -7.93 -13.67
C GLY A 317 15.06 -7.88 -14.74
N LYS A 318 15.19 -8.95 -15.54
CA LYS A 318 16.19 -9.01 -16.62
C LYS A 318 15.92 -8.03 -17.75
N SER A 319 14.66 -7.93 -18.17
CA SER A 319 14.29 -7.20 -19.39
C SER A 319 14.07 -5.71 -19.14
N LEU A 320 13.49 -5.37 -17.99
CA LEU A 320 13.14 -3.99 -17.66
C LEU A 320 14.29 -3.21 -16.98
N SER A 321 15.28 -3.89 -16.39
CA SER A 321 16.34 -3.26 -15.58
C SER A 321 17.17 -2.19 -16.28
N LYS A 322 17.32 -2.28 -17.60
CA LYS A 322 18.18 -1.34 -18.34
C LYS A 322 17.52 -0.01 -18.63
N LYS A 323 16.20 0.00 -18.79
CA LYS A 323 15.45 1.15 -19.31
C LYS A 323 14.41 1.65 -18.33
N TRP A 324 13.63 0.73 -17.77
CA TRP A 324 12.41 1.09 -17.04
C TRP A 324 12.65 1.22 -15.56
N LEU A 325 13.45 0.32 -15.00
CA LEU A 325 13.61 0.23 -13.55
C LEU A 325 14.56 1.30 -13.03
N ASP A 326 14.18 1.87 -11.90
CA ASP A 326 15.04 2.76 -11.12
C ASP A 326 15.69 1.96 -9.99
N ALA A 327 16.98 1.66 -10.15
CA ALA A 327 17.74 0.85 -9.20
C ALA A 327 17.96 1.54 -7.85
N GLU A 328 18.02 2.88 -7.85
CA GLU A 328 18.26 3.71 -6.67
C GLU A 328 16.94 4.19 -6.03
N SER A 329 15.81 3.80 -6.61
CA SER A 329 14.50 4.20 -6.13
C SER A 329 14.16 3.56 -4.79
N MET A 330 13.19 4.17 -4.12
CA MET A 330 12.62 3.67 -2.89
C MET A 330 11.10 3.53 -3.01
N SER A 331 10.52 2.63 -2.23
CA SER A 331 9.06 2.48 -2.19
C SER A 331 8.34 3.79 -1.90
N LYS A 332 7.10 3.93 -2.38
CA LYS A 332 6.22 5.09 -2.13
C LYS A 332 6.16 5.53 -0.66
N THR A 333 6.07 4.55 0.25
CA THR A 333 6.10 4.82 1.69
C THR A 333 7.49 5.29 2.15
N SER A 334 8.58 4.71 1.66
CA SER A 334 9.92 5.19 2.03
C SER A 334 10.15 6.62 1.52
N TRP A 335 9.71 6.90 0.29
CA TRP A 335 9.81 8.22 -0.31
C TRP A 335 9.15 9.30 0.54
N ILE A 336 7.88 9.11 0.94
CA ILE A 336 7.15 10.15 1.67
C ILE A 336 7.78 10.47 3.02
N TYR A 337 8.39 9.50 3.71
CA TYR A 337 9.04 9.75 5.01
C TYR A 337 10.49 10.24 4.90
N GLN A 338 11.13 10.11 3.75
CA GLN A 338 12.49 10.61 3.51
C GLN A 338 12.50 11.98 2.83
N TYR A 339 11.39 12.38 2.20
CA TYR A 339 11.27 13.65 1.47
C TYR A 339 11.59 14.87 2.35
N ASP A 340 11.10 14.86 3.59
CA ASP A 340 11.52 15.79 4.64
C ASP A 340 12.07 14.99 5.82
N HIS A 341 13.40 14.86 5.85
CA HIS A 341 14.10 14.11 6.89
C HIS A 341 13.85 14.68 8.30
N ASP A 342 13.58 15.98 8.41
CA ASP A 342 13.38 16.65 9.69
C ASP A 342 12.01 16.28 10.30
N PHE A 343 11.09 15.70 9.52
CA PHE A 343 9.78 15.28 10.03
C PHE A 343 9.89 14.16 11.07
N CYS A 344 10.69 13.12 10.82
CA CYS A 344 10.91 12.04 11.79
C CYS A 344 12.10 12.31 12.72
N HIS A 345 13.05 13.13 12.27
CA HIS A 345 14.30 13.40 12.97
C HIS A 345 14.54 14.91 12.99
N PRO A 346 13.77 15.67 13.80
CA PRO A 346 13.96 17.10 13.93
C PRO A 346 15.40 17.34 14.33
N LYS A 347 16.05 18.26 13.61
CA LYS A 347 17.38 18.71 14.01
C LYS A 347 17.29 19.16 15.45
N ASP A 348 18.15 18.60 16.30
CA ASP A 348 18.39 19.18 17.61
C ASP A 348 18.66 20.66 17.37
N SER A 349 17.85 21.53 17.98
CA SER A 349 18.12 22.95 17.94
C SER A 349 19.46 23.13 18.67
N ASP A 350 20.55 23.13 17.91
CA ASP A 350 21.86 23.48 18.42
C ASP A 350 21.70 24.83 19.10
N GLY A 351 21.85 24.80 20.41
CA GLY A 351 21.92 25.99 21.23
C GLY A 351 23.16 26.74 20.80
N ASP A 352 22.97 27.75 19.96
CA ASP A 352 23.96 28.78 19.71
C ASP A 352 23.36 30.16 20.01
N GLU A 353 22.94 30.30 21.28
CA GLU A 353 23.09 31.55 22.00
C GLU A 353 24.13 31.32 23.10
N SER A 354 25.41 31.56 22.82
CA SER A 354 26.34 32.34 23.66
C SER A 354 27.83 32.05 23.34
N SER A 355 28.48 32.94 22.59
CA SER A 355 29.54 33.84 23.11
C SER A 355 29.97 34.89 22.08
#